data_AF-A0A0U3MGM1-F1
#
_entry.id   AF-A0A0U3MGM1-F1
#
_cell.length_a   1.000
_cell.length_b   1.000
_cell.length_c   1.000
_cell.angle_alpha   90.00
_cell.angle_beta   90.00
_cell.angle_gamma   90.00
#
_symmetry.space_group_name_H-M   'P 1'
#
loop_
_entity.id
_entity.type
_entity.pdbx_description
1 polymer ?
#
loop_
_entity_poly.entity_id
_entity_poly.type
_entity_poly.pdbx_seq_one_letter_code
_entity_poly.pdbx_strand_id
1 'polypeptide(L)'
;MDTRRFLQTKMAGLAARMSRLARIDNAFVGLRPQDLPYAPSPEHFQVANQRLHKVEQRIRTRFAQLRHHWRDQPVQRTLIDMALVERELDRARRLFGMFYEVFAQRGTSFGPALSAHDAIAQDCYVAVREAAPRIFDGPLLKPVCYMEHGYSPATMRRGVALSRLLGEANPFPLIRIPWDRDQPWQSVFLHEVAHNLHADLGIWQENRQAVVRRVIGQLRDPFLATVYGRWHKEIFADLAAILLGGPAAAWGMADFLAHPAPRTMTYRPGGAHPTAYLRVYLLAEMMRRLGFTRDGTRLLRVWQTLYQRSGPNRIPPALVQSVPRLVPEVVDEIAFQTRRNLAQRALVDVIPFRRDDEEAIRDGAAALREGRSTGLPPRFVVSAAHYALESGRVRPTELAQRVTRELIALGRESAQAAAQAHGPARAGRLPPPGSTGSARPAMPSSSLSSSVRALAA
;
A
#
# COMPACT_ATOMS: atom_id res chain seq x y z
N MET A 1 -40.43 -33.15 -6.79
CA MET A 1 -39.70 -32.59 -5.63
C MET A 1 -40.41 -31.30 -5.23
N ASP A 2 -40.94 -31.19 -4.02
CA ASP A 2 -41.67 -29.98 -3.58
C ASP A 2 -40.72 -28.81 -3.29
N THR A 3 -41.19 -27.57 -3.47
CA THR A 3 -40.47 -26.31 -3.27
C THR A 3 -39.83 -26.23 -1.90
N ARG A 4 -40.52 -26.67 -0.83
CA ARG A 4 -39.95 -26.70 0.52
C ARG A 4 -38.76 -27.64 0.63
N ARG A 5 -38.83 -28.81 -0.01
CA ARG A 5 -37.73 -29.79 -0.05
C ARG A 5 -36.54 -29.25 -0.84
N PHE A 6 -36.79 -28.53 -1.94
CA PHE A 6 -35.73 -27.86 -2.69
C PHE A 6 -34.99 -26.79 -1.85
N LEU A 7 -35.74 -25.91 -1.17
CA LEU A 7 -35.16 -24.88 -0.29
C LEU A 7 -34.38 -25.50 0.88
N GLN A 8 -34.89 -26.59 1.47
CA GLN A 8 -34.20 -27.31 2.53
C GLN A 8 -32.87 -27.91 2.04
N THR A 9 -32.83 -28.54 0.86
CA THR A 9 -31.60 -29.06 0.26
C THR A 9 -30.60 -27.94 -0.01
N LYS A 10 -31.06 -26.80 -0.56
CA LYS A 10 -30.20 -25.63 -0.80
C LYS A 10 -29.62 -25.10 0.52
N MET A 11 -30.43 -24.97 1.57
CA MET A 11 -29.96 -24.53 2.89
C MET A 11 -28.93 -25.50 3.50
N ALA A 12 -29.13 -26.81 3.37
CA ALA A 12 -28.15 -27.81 3.81
C ALA A 12 -26.82 -27.67 3.05
N GLY A 13 -26.87 -27.39 1.74
CA GLY A 13 -25.68 -27.08 0.93
C GLY A 13 -24.93 -25.83 1.40
N LEU A 14 -25.65 -24.79 1.83
CA LEU A 14 -25.04 -23.59 2.43
C LEU A 14 -24.36 -23.91 3.77
N ALA A 15 -25.03 -24.66 4.64
CA ALA A 15 -24.46 -25.08 5.94
C ALA A 15 -23.15 -25.85 5.75
N ALA A 16 -23.10 -26.80 4.80
CA ALA A 16 -21.92 -27.59 4.52
C ALA A 16 -20.73 -26.76 4.03
N ARG A 17 -20.98 -25.63 3.35
CA ARG A 17 -19.95 -24.74 2.80
C ARG A 17 -19.37 -23.75 3.82
N MET A 18 -19.98 -23.61 5.00
CA MET A 18 -19.58 -22.63 6.02
C MET A 18 -18.34 -23.03 6.84
N SER A 19 -17.90 -24.29 6.80
CA SER A 19 -17.04 -24.89 7.85
C SER A 19 -15.52 -24.87 7.62
N ARG A 20 -14.94 -24.03 6.73
CA ARG A 20 -13.52 -24.21 6.31
C ARG A 20 -12.64 -22.97 6.11
N LEU A 21 -12.96 -21.79 6.65
CA LEU A 21 -12.24 -20.54 6.29
C LEU A 21 -11.82 -19.65 7.47
N ALA A 22 -11.63 -20.22 8.66
CA ALA A 22 -11.58 -19.43 9.89
C ALA A 22 -10.19 -18.90 10.26
N ARG A 23 -9.10 -19.56 9.85
CA ARG A 23 -7.76 -19.25 10.35
C ARG A 23 -6.65 -19.56 9.36
N ILE A 24 -5.66 -18.69 9.34
CA ILE A 24 -4.42 -18.79 8.58
C ILE A 24 -3.26 -18.55 9.55
N ASP A 25 -2.24 -19.40 9.54
CA ASP A 25 -0.97 -19.23 10.23
C ASP A 25 0.18 -19.79 9.38
N ASN A 26 1.41 -19.69 9.88
CA ASN A 26 2.61 -20.14 9.16
C ASN A 26 2.50 -21.61 8.72
N ALA A 27 2.03 -22.50 9.61
CA ALA A 27 1.89 -23.92 9.28
C ALA A 27 0.81 -24.14 8.22
N PHE A 28 -0.31 -23.44 8.36
CA PHE A 28 -1.42 -23.54 7.40
C PHE A 28 -1.04 -23.13 5.98
N VAL A 29 -0.24 -22.06 5.82
CA VAL A 29 0.22 -21.61 4.50
C VAL A 29 1.46 -22.36 4.01
N GLY A 30 1.87 -23.41 4.73
CA GLY A 30 2.94 -24.31 4.32
C GLY A 30 4.37 -23.76 4.53
N LEU A 31 4.57 -22.78 5.42
CA LEU A 31 5.92 -22.30 5.71
C LEU A 31 6.70 -23.34 6.51
N ARG A 32 7.88 -23.70 5.99
CA ARG A 32 8.82 -24.61 6.64
C ARG A 32 9.73 -23.79 7.58
N PRO A 33 10.45 -24.43 8.52
CA PRO A 33 11.34 -23.73 9.44
C PRO A 33 12.34 -22.78 8.76
N GLN A 34 12.86 -23.15 7.57
CA GLN A 34 13.76 -22.32 6.78
C GLN A 34 13.11 -21.09 6.14
N ASP A 35 11.78 -21.07 6.02
CA ASP A 35 11.03 -19.97 5.40
C ASP A 35 10.59 -18.92 6.43
N LEU A 36 10.62 -19.27 7.73
CA LEU A 36 10.22 -18.39 8.83
C LEU A 36 10.93 -17.03 8.86
N PRO A 37 12.22 -16.89 8.46
CA PRO A 37 12.85 -15.58 8.35
C PRO A 37 12.18 -14.62 7.37
N TYR A 38 11.39 -15.13 6.41
CA TYR A 38 10.70 -14.35 5.38
C TYR A 38 9.20 -14.20 5.65
N ALA A 39 8.71 -14.81 6.74
CA ALA A 39 7.30 -14.84 7.08
C ALA A 39 6.77 -13.42 7.38
N PRO A 40 5.49 -13.15 7.09
CA PRO A 40 4.82 -11.95 7.62
C PRO A 40 4.89 -11.92 9.14
N SER A 41 4.83 -10.73 9.74
CA SER A 41 4.90 -10.63 11.20
C SER A 41 3.68 -11.29 11.88
N PRO A 42 3.79 -11.72 13.14
CA PRO A 42 2.67 -12.29 13.89
C PRO A 42 1.43 -11.39 13.91
N GLU A 43 1.62 -10.07 13.94
CA GLU A 43 0.54 -9.08 13.92
C GLU A 43 -0.22 -9.08 12.58
N HIS A 44 0.46 -9.35 11.45
CA HIS A 44 -0.21 -9.49 10.16
C HIS A 44 -1.16 -10.69 10.16
N PHE A 45 -0.72 -11.84 10.68
CA PHE A 45 -1.59 -13.01 10.85
C PHE A 45 -2.72 -12.72 11.82
N GLN A 46 -2.45 -12.04 12.94
CA GLN A 46 -3.48 -11.69 13.91
C GLN A 46 -4.57 -10.82 13.28
N VAL A 47 -4.21 -9.75 12.57
CA VAL A 47 -5.19 -8.85 11.95
C VAL A 47 -5.92 -9.53 10.79
N ALA A 48 -5.23 -10.35 9.98
CA ALA A 48 -5.87 -11.15 8.94
C ALA A 48 -6.93 -12.10 9.53
N ASN A 49 -6.57 -12.84 10.59
CA ASN A 49 -7.48 -13.76 11.30
C ASN A 49 -8.64 -13.03 11.98
N GLN A 50 -8.39 -11.87 12.61
CA GLN A 50 -9.47 -11.05 13.17
C GLN A 50 -10.47 -10.63 12.09
N ARG A 51 -10.00 -10.31 10.88
CA ARG A 51 -10.88 -9.97 9.76
C ARG A 51 -11.66 -11.19 9.26
N LEU A 52 -11.00 -12.32 9.06
CA LEU A 52 -11.66 -13.58 8.68
C LEU A 52 -12.75 -13.96 9.70
N HIS A 53 -12.45 -13.85 10.99
CA HIS A 53 -13.40 -14.12 12.06
C HIS A 53 -14.62 -13.19 12.04
N LYS A 54 -14.42 -11.88 11.83
CA LYS A 54 -15.54 -10.93 11.68
C LYS A 54 -16.43 -11.26 10.49
N VAL A 55 -15.86 -11.70 9.37
CA VAL A 55 -16.63 -12.13 8.19
C VAL A 55 -17.42 -13.41 8.52
N GLU A 56 -16.76 -14.37 9.17
CA GLU A 56 -17.39 -15.63 9.60
C GLU A 56 -18.58 -15.39 10.56
N GLN A 57 -18.42 -14.52 11.55
CA GLN A 57 -19.49 -14.13 12.48
C GLN A 57 -20.70 -13.54 11.75
N ARG A 58 -20.48 -12.68 10.75
CA ARG A 58 -21.55 -12.11 9.91
C ARG A 58 -22.29 -13.20 9.12
N ILE A 59 -21.56 -14.14 8.52
CA ILE A 59 -22.15 -15.27 7.78
C ILE A 59 -22.99 -16.13 8.74
N ARG A 60 -22.44 -16.51 9.90
CA ARG A 60 -23.13 -17.31 10.91
C ARG A 60 -24.41 -16.64 11.40
N THR A 61 -24.36 -15.34 11.68
CA THR A 61 -25.52 -14.56 12.11
C THR A 61 -26.62 -14.55 11.05
N ARG A 62 -26.27 -14.24 9.80
CA ARG A 62 -27.23 -14.23 8.67
C ARG A 62 -27.80 -15.61 8.39
N PHE A 63 -26.96 -16.64 8.42
CA PHE A 63 -27.40 -18.01 8.22
C PHE A 63 -28.34 -18.49 9.35
N ALA A 64 -28.07 -18.12 10.60
CA ALA A 64 -28.95 -18.42 11.72
C ALA A 64 -30.33 -17.75 11.55
N GLN A 65 -30.37 -16.49 11.11
CA GLN A 65 -31.62 -15.79 10.79
C GLN A 65 -32.40 -16.47 9.67
N LEU A 66 -31.73 -16.82 8.57
CA LEU A 66 -32.33 -17.59 7.46
C LEU A 66 -32.90 -18.93 7.96
N ARG A 67 -32.12 -19.68 8.74
CA ARG A 67 -32.54 -20.98 9.28
C ARG A 67 -33.76 -20.88 10.20
N HIS A 68 -33.92 -19.76 10.91
CA HIS A 68 -35.06 -19.56 11.80
C HIS A 68 -36.34 -19.23 11.03
N HIS A 69 -36.27 -18.37 10.00
CA HIS A 69 -37.46 -17.80 9.38
C HIS A 69 -37.89 -18.43 8.03
N TRP A 70 -37.06 -19.26 7.38
CA TRP A 70 -37.32 -19.70 6.00
C TRP A 70 -38.63 -20.48 5.80
N ARG A 71 -39.18 -21.09 6.85
CA ARG A 71 -40.45 -21.86 6.77
C ARG A 71 -41.68 -20.97 6.72
N ASP A 72 -41.58 -19.79 7.33
CA ASP A 72 -42.70 -18.86 7.55
C ASP A 72 -42.65 -17.66 6.59
N GLN A 73 -41.64 -17.62 5.70
CA GLN A 73 -41.44 -16.56 4.72
C GLN A 73 -41.86 -16.98 3.30
N PRO A 74 -42.25 -16.01 2.45
CA PRO A 74 -42.43 -16.26 1.03
C PRO A 74 -41.17 -16.86 0.39
N VAL A 75 -41.36 -17.77 -0.57
CA VAL A 75 -40.26 -18.50 -1.26
C VAL A 75 -39.22 -17.53 -1.83
N GLN A 76 -39.67 -16.46 -2.47
CA GLN A 76 -38.83 -15.45 -3.10
C GLN A 76 -37.97 -14.71 -2.06
N ARG A 77 -38.54 -14.41 -0.89
CA ARG A 77 -37.78 -13.79 0.21
C ARG A 77 -36.70 -14.73 0.73
N THR A 78 -37.03 -16.01 0.91
CA THR A 78 -36.07 -17.05 1.31
C THR A 78 -34.92 -17.17 0.30
N LEU A 79 -35.21 -17.13 -1.01
CA LEU A 79 -34.19 -17.16 -2.06
C LEU A 79 -33.26 -15.94 -2.01
N ILE A 80 -33.80 -14.74 -1.76
CA ILE A 80 -33.00 -13.52 -1.57
C ILE A 80 -32.07 -13.67 -0.36
N ASP A 81 -32.59 -14.12 0.78
CA ASP A 81 -31.79 -14.29 2.00
C ASP A 81 -30.72 -15.38 1.82
N MET A 82 -31.01 -16.47 1.10
CA MET A 82 -30.01 -17.46 0.66
C MET A 82 -28.91 -16.84 -0.21
N ALA A 83 -29.28 -16.04 -1.21
CA ALA A 83 -28.32 -15.39 -2.11
C ALA A 83 -27.41 -14.39 -1.36
N LEU A 84 -27.95 -13.71 -0.34
CA LEU A 84 -27.17 -12.83 0.52
C LEU A 84 -26.15 -13.62 1.37
N VAL A 85 -26.52 -14.81 1.88
CA VAL A 85 -25.57 -15.69 2.57
C VAL A 85 -24.50 -16.21 1.61
N GLU A 86 -24.87 -16.63 0.40
CA GLU A 86 -23.94 -17.06 -0.66
C GLU A 86 -22.91 -15.97 -0.98
N ARG A 87 -23.37 -14.73 -1.16
CA ARG A 87 -22.49 -13.58 -1.41
C ARG A 87 -21.48 -13.34 -0.27
N GLU A 88 -21.90 -13.49 0.98
CA GLU A 88 -20.99 -13.35 2.13
C GLU A 88 -20.00 -14.52 2.22
N LEU A 89 -20.43 -15.74 1.89
CA LEU A 89 -19.53 -16.90 1.76
C LEU A 89 -18.46 -16.67 0.68
N ASP A 90 -18.85 -16.12 -0.47
CA ASP A 90 -17.91 -15.84 -1.56
C ASP A 90 -16.93 -14.71 -1.21
N ARG A 91 -17.37 -13.69 -0.45
CA ARG A 91 -16.47 -12.69 0.15
C ARG A 91 -15.42 -13.34 1.05
N ALA A 92 -15.85 -14.21 1.96
CA ALA A 92 -14.94 -14.90 2.87
C ALA A 92 -13.90 -15.74 2.12
N ARG A 93 -14.33 -16.48 1.09
CA ARG A 93 -13.44 -17.30 0.24
C ARG A 93 -12.40 -16.47 -0.47
N ARG A 94 -12.79 -15.34 -1.06
CA ARG A 94 -11.87 -14.42 -1.77
C ARG A 94 -10.87 -13.79 -0.80
N LEU A 95 -11.33 -13.35 0.36
CA LEU A 95 -10.46 -12.78 1.39
C LEU A 95 -9.45 -13.82 1.92
N PHE A 96 -9.92 -15.02 2.23
CA PHE A 96 -9.09 -16.14 2.65
C PHE A 96 -8.07 -16.51 1.58
N GLY A 97 -8.51 -16.68 0.33
CA GLY A 97 -7.65 -16.99 -0.81
C GLY A 97 -6.56 -15.94 -1.00
N MET A 98 -6.90 -14.65 -0.91
CA MET A 98 -5.92 -13.57 -0.99
C MET A 98 -4.85 -13.66 0.11
N PHE A 99 -5.24 -13.82 1.39
CA PHE A 99 -4.25 -13.95 2.47
C PHE A 99 -3.40 -15.21 2.33
N TYR A 100 -4.01 -16.33 1.95
CA TYR A 100 -3.30 -17.56 1.69
C TYR A 100 -2.27 -17.38 0.57
N GLU A 101 -2.66 -16.82 -0.58
CA GLU A 101 -1.79 -16.56 -1.71
C GLU A 101 -0.63 -15.63 -1.35
N VAL A 102 -0.90 -14.52 -0.65
CA VAL A 102 0.13 -13.55 -0.24
C VAL A 102 1.12 -14.17 0.75
N PHE A 103 0.64 -14.94 1.73
CA PHE A 103 1.49 -15.48 2.80
C PHE A 103 2.21 -16.76 2.39
N ALA A 104 1.59 -17.64 1.60
CA ALA A 104 2.21 -18.89 1.14
C ALA A 104 3.41 -18.65 0.23
N GLN A 105 3.46 -17.53 -0.50
CA GLN A 105 4.61 -17.17 -1.33
C GLN A 105 5.92 -17.05 -0.55
N ARG A 106 5.86 -16.85 0.77
CA ARG A 106 7.07 -16.80 1.62
C ARG A 106 7.78 -18.15 1.72
N GLY A 107 7.07 -19.25 1.45
CA GLY A 107 7.63 -20.61 1.37
C GLY A 107 8.20 -20.98 0.00
N THR A 108 8.25 -20.03 -0.94
CA THR A 108 8.73 -20.26 -2.31
C THR A 108 10.08 -19.59 -2.55
N SER A 109 10.64 -19.74 -3.76
CA SER A 109 11.86 -19.03 -4.16
C SER A 109 11.74 -17.50 -4.11
N PHE A 110 10.52 -16.95 -4.09
CA PHE A 110 10.28 -15.51 -3.99
C PHE A 110 10.36 -14.96 -2.55
N GLY A 111 10.34 -15.83 -1.52
CA GLY A 111 10.33 -15.43 -0.11
C GLY A 111 11.41 -14.41 0.26
N PRO A 112 12.70 -14.65 -0.07
CA PRO A 112 13.79 -13.71 0.24
C PRO A 112 13.55 -12.31 -0.33
N ALA A 113 13.26 -12.20 -1.63
CA ALA A 113 13.10 -10.91 -2.29
C ALA A 113 11.83 -10.18 -1.81
N LEU A 114 10.72 -10.89 -1.62
CA LEU A 114 9.50 -10.31 -1.04
C LEU A 114 9.73 -9.75 0.37
N SER A 115 10.51 -10.46 1.21
CA SER A 115 10.83 -9.98 2.56
C SER A 115 11.75 -8.76 2.54
N ALA A 116 12.66 -8.67 1.56
CA ALA A 116 13.49 -7.50 1.35
C ALA A 116 12.66 -6.26 0.96
N HIS A 117 11.67 -6.43 0.07
CA HIS A 117 10.71 -5.36 -0.25
C HIS A 117 9.90 -4.92 0.98
N ASP A 118 9.46 -5.87 1.83
CA ASP A 118 8.76 -5.52 3.07
C ASP A 118 9.65 -4.73 4.04
N ALA A 119 10.96 -5.02 4.08
CA ALA A 119 11.90 -4.28 4.92
C ALA A 119 12.05 -2.83 4.44
N ILE A 120 12.16 -2.61 3.13
CA ILE A 120 12.15 -1.26 2.53
C ILE A 120 10.85 -0.54 2.87
N ALA A 121 9.70 -1.18 2.65
CA ALA A 121 8.40 -0.59 2.92
C ALA A 121 8.22 -0.24 4.41
N GLN A 122 8.72 -1.10 5.31
CA GLN A 122 8.71 -0.85 6.75
C GLN A 122 9.51 0.39 7.11
N ASP A 123 10.74 0.48 6.62
CA ASP A 123 11.65 1.57 6.91
C ASP A 123 11.12 2.94 6.43
N CYS A 124 10.44 2.98 5.29
CA CYS A 124 9.74 4.20 4.85
C CYS A 124 8.69 4.69 5.86
N TYR A 125 7.95 3.78 6.52
CA TYR A 125 7.00 4.16 7.58
C TYR A 125 7.70 4.54 8.88
N VAL A 126 8.83 3.90 9.20
CA VAL A 126 9.66 4.25 10.36
C VAL A 126 10.20 5.67 10.22
N ALA A 127 10.78 6.02 9.07
CA ALA A 127 11.29 7.36 8.79
C ALA A 127 10.23 8.45 9.02
N VAL A 128 9.00 8.19 8.57
CA VAL A 128 7.86 9.11 8.78
C VAL A 128 7.48 9.23 10.25
N ARG A 129 7.47 8.12 11.00
CA ARG A 129 7.19 8.12 12.45
C ARG A 129 8.27 8.86 13.23
N GLU A 130 9.53 8.67 12.89
CA GLU A 130 10.64 9.36 13.55
C GLU A 130 10.57 10.86 13.31
N ALA A 131 10.31 11.28 12.07
CA ALA A 131 10.15 12.69 11.72
C ALA A 131 8.87 13.33 12.29
N ALA A 132 7.79 12.54 12.45
CA ALA A 132 6.49 12.98 12.93
C ALA A 132 5.79 11.90 13.82
N PRO A 133 6.16 11.78 15.10
CA PRO A 133 5.75 10.67 15.99
C PRO A 133 4.25 10.45 16.25
N ARG A 134 3.40 11.38 15.82
CA ARG A 134 1.93 11.32 15.98
C ARG A 134 1.16 11.48 14.67
N ILE A 135 1.85 11.39 13.53
CA ILE A 135 1.22 11.59 12.22
C ILE A 135 0.30 10.44 11.83
N PHE A 136 0.59 9.24 12.32
CA PHE A 136 -0.23 8.06 12.13
C PHE A 136 -1.04 7.73 13.38
N ASP A 137 -2.31 7.41 13.19
CA ASP A 137 -3.17 6.91 14.25
C ASP A 137 -2.81 5.46 14.59
N GLY A 138 -2.03 5.27 15.65
CA GLY A 138 -1.68 3.96 16.20
C GLY A 138 -0.59 3.18 15.44
N PRO A 139 -0.33 1.92 15.82
CA PRO A 139 0.63 1.05 15.14
C PRO A 139 0.04 0.59 13.80
N LEU A 140 0.50 1.21 12.72
CA LEU A 140 0.15 0.79 11.37
C LEU A 140 1.05 -0.39 11.00
N LEU A 141 0.43 -1.49 10.60
CA LEU A 141 1.17 -2.59 9.99
C LEU A 141 1.80 -2.13 8.69
N LYS A 142 3.07 -2.47 8.48
CA LYS A 142 3.76 -2.20 7.23
C LYS A 142 3.04 -2.84 6.02
N PRO A 143 3.30 -2.35 4.80
CA PRO A 143 2.87 -3.06 3.60
C PRO A 143 3.47 -4.47 3.52
N VAL A 144 2.71 -5.42 2.96
CA VAL A 144 3.19 -6.76 2.62
C VAL A 144 3.24 -6.92 1.11
N CYS A 145 4.38 -7.36 0.60
CA CYS A 145 4.61 -7.53 -0.82
C CYS A 145 4.21 -8.93 -1.29
N TYR A 146 3.74 -9.05 -2.53
CA TYR A 146 3.45 -10.35 -3.15
C TYR A 146 3.62 -10.30 -4.66
N MET A 147 3.87 -11.46 -5.27
CA MET A 147 3.97 -11.66 -6.71
C MET A 147 2.61 -11.92 -7.33
N GLU A 148 2.37 -11.36 -8.51
CA GLU A 148 1.21 -11.68 -9.36
C GLU A 148 1.58 -11.59 -10.85
N HIS A 149 0.92 -12.40 -11.68
CA HIS A 149 1.05 -12.35 -13.13
C HIS A 149 0.42 -11.04 -13.69
N GLY A 150 1.19 -9.97 -13.74
CA GLY A 150 0.70 -8.71 -14.28
C GLY A 150 1.83 -7.75 -14.67
N TYR A 151 1.56 -6.89 -15.64
CA TYR A 151 2.57 -6.07 -16.31
C TYR A 151 3.10 -4.87 -15.53
N SER A 152 2.51 -4.51 -14.39
CA SER A 152 2.89 -3.30 -13.64
C SER A 152 2.71 -3.52 -12.15
N PRO A 153 3.56 -2.95 -11.29
CA PRO A 153 3.30 -2.94 -9.87
C PRO A 153 1.93 -2.29 -9.58
N ALA A 154 1.32 -2.68 -8.47
CA ALA A 154 0.11 -2.04 -8.01
C ALA A 154 0.02 -2.15 -6.50
N THR A 155 -0.51 -1.13 -5.85
CA THR A 155 -0.76 -1.18 -4.41
C THR A 155 -2.24 -1.32 -4.07
N MET A 156 -2.53 -2.12 -3.05
CA MET A 156 -3.84 -2.22 -2.41
C MET A 156 -3.79 -1.58 -1.03
N ARG A 157 -4.37 -0.41 -0.91
CA ARG A 157 -4.32 0.42 0.29
C ARG A 157 -5.14 -0.16 1.44
N ARG A 158 -4.75 0.19 2.67
CA ARG A 158 -5.54 -0.11 3.86
C ARG A 158 -6.93 0.51 3.77
N GLY A 159 -7.94 -0.20 4.26
CA GLY A 159 -9.30 0.34 4.39
C GLY A 159 -10.07 0.47 3.08
N VAL A 160 -9.42 0.35 1.91
CA VAL A 160 -10.09 0.47 0.61
C VAL A 160 -10.77 -0.84 0.24
N ALA A 161 -12.05 -0.73 -0.12
CA ALA A 161 -12.88 -1.80 -0.63
C ALA A 161 -12.32 -2.33 -1.95
N LEU A 162 -11.87 -3.59 -1.98
CA LEU A 162 -11.34 -4.21 -3.20
C LEU A 162 -12.48 -4.84 -4.00
N SER A 163 -12.61 -4.47 -5.28
CA SER A 163 -13.59 -5.06 -6.20
C SER A 163 -13.40 -6.58 -6.33
N ARG A 164 -12.14 -7.04 -6.36
CA ARG A 164 -11.77 -8.47 -6.32
C ARG A 164 -12.20 -9.19 -5.03
N LEU A 165 -12.42 -8.45 -3.94
CA LEU A 165 -12.95 -8.94 -2.66
C LEU A 165 -14.41 -8.53 -2.42
N LEU A 166 -15.16 -8.19 -3.46
CA LEU A 166 -16.57 -7.77 -3.38
C LEU A 166 -16.82 -6.61 -2.38
N GLY A 167 -15.82 -5.75 -2.20
CA GLY A 167 -15.88 -4.56 -1.37
C GLY A 167 -15.40 -4.73 0.07
N GLU A 168 -14.72 -5.82 0.40
CA GLU A 168 -14.03 -5.96 1.70
C GLU A 168 -12.81 -5.02 1.78
N ALA A 169 -12.63 -4.41 2.94
CA ALA A 169 -11.53 -3.51 3.24
C ALA A 169 -10.26 -4.30 3.59
N ASN A 170 -9.13 -3.92 2.99
CA ASN A 170 -7.84 -4.53 3.26
C ASN A 170 -7.32 -4.14 4.66
N PRO A 171 -6.99 -5.08 5.56
CA PRO A 171 -6.54 -4.75 6.93
C PRO A 171 -5.18 -4.05 6.98
N PHE A 172 -4.31 -4.29 6.01
CA PHE A 172 -3.00 -3.69 5.87
C PHE A 172 -2.67 -3.50 4.39
N PRO A 173 -1.79 -2.57 4.01
CA PRO A 173 -1.47 -2.35 2.62
C PRO A 173 -0.81 -3.59 2.00
N LEU A 174 -1.09 -3.86 0.72
CA LEU A 174 -0.37 -4.85 -0.08
C LEU A 174 0.33 -4.15 -1.23
N ILE A 175 1.54 -4.58 -1.56
CA ILE A 175 2.24 -4.12 -2.76
C ILE A 175 2.47 -5.32 -3.68
N ARG A 176 1.93 -5.22 -4.89
CA ARG A 176 2.08 -6.23 -5.91
C ARG A 176 3.35 -5.98 -6.71
N ILE A 177 4.19 -7.00 -6.81
CA ILE A 177 5.41 -7.03 -7.62
C ILE A 177 5.17 -7.91 -8.85
N PRO A 178 5.43 -7.40 -10.08
CA PRO A 178 5.45 -8.23 -11.28
C PRO A 178 6.57 -9.28 -11.25
N TRP A 179 6.32 -10.47 -11.80
CA TRP A 179 7.28 -11.59 -11.77
C TRP A 179 8.60 -11.27 -12.47
N ASP A 180 8.58 -10.45 -13.52
CA ASP A 180 9.76 -10.01 -14.27
C ASP A 180 10.52 -8.86 -13.58
N ARG A 181 10.03 -8.38 -12.43
CA ARG A 181 10.53 -7.19 -11.74
C ARG A 181 10.83 -7.43 -10.27
N ASP A 182 11.11 -8.67 -9.89
CA ASP A 182 11.50 -9.03 -8.53
C ASP A 182 12.94 -8.61 -8.20
N GLN A 183 13.22 -7.31 -8.29
CA GLN A 183 14.55 -6.75 -8.14
C GLN A 183 14.50 -5.70 -7.03
N PRO A 184 14.64 -6.10 -5.74
CA PRO A 184 14.45 -5.20 -4.60
C PRO A 184 15.41 -4.02 -4.54
N TRP A 185 16.45 -3.99 -5.38
CA TRP A 185 17.37 -2.86 -5.51
C TRP A 185 16.85 -1.72 -6.40
N GLN A 186 15.72 -1.88 -7.07
CA GLN A 186 15.19 -0.81 -7.91
C GLN A 186 14.50 0.25 -7.04
N SER A 187 15.09 1.45 -7.00
CA SER A 187 14.56 2.62 -6.26
C SER A 187 13.15 3.03 -6.69
N VAL A 188 12.69 2.59 -7.87
CA VAL A 188 11.31 2.78 -8.34
C VAL A 188 10.28 2.18 -7.38
N PHE A 189 10.63 1.17 -6.59
CA PHE A 189 9.73 0.56 -5.60
C PHE A 189 9.26 1.56 -4.54
N LEU A 190 10.05 2.59 -4.23
CA LEU A 190 9.68 3.65 -3.30
C LEU A 190 8.41 4.41 -3.74
N HIS A 191 8.14 4.46 -5.04
CA HIS A 191 6.89 5.02 -5.60
C HIS A 191 5.66 4.24 -5.13
N GLU A 192 5.73 2.91 -5.11
CA GLU A 192 4.61 2.06 -4.67
C GLU A 192 4.36 2.19 -3.16
N VAL A 193 5.43 2.30 -2.38
CA VAL A 193 5.34 2.59 -0.94
C VAL A 193 4.72 3.97 -0.72
N ALA A 194 5.11 4.97 -1.51
CA ALA A 194 4.59 6.33 -1.43
C ALA A 194 3.09 6.42 -1.69
N HIS A 195 2.52 5.60 -2.58
CA HIS A 195 1.06 5.53 -2.73
C HIS A 195 0.34 5.07 -1.45
N ASN A 196 0.94 4.14 -0.69
CA ASN A 196 0.37 3.71 0.59
C ASN A 196 0.52 4.78 1.65
N LEU A 197 1.69 5.41 1.74
CA LEU A 197 1.89 6.57 2.63
C LEU A 197 0.88 7.69 2.30
N HIS A 198 0.60 7.97 1.02
CA HIS A 198 -0.38 8.98 0.65
C HIS A 198 -1.76 8.74 1.25
N ALA A 199 -2.17 7.48 1.27
CA ALA A 199 -3.45 7.05 1.82
C ALA A 199 -3.45 7.06 3.35
N ASP A 200 -2.41 6.49 3.97
CA ASP A 200 -2.29 6.38 5.42
C ASP A 200 -2.03 7.74 6.10
N LEU A 201 -1.48 8.73 5.37
CA LEU A 201 -1.40 10.15 5.81
C LEU A 201 -2.72 10.91 5.67
N GLY A 202 -3.75 10.33 5.04
CA GLY A 202 -5.08 10.95 4.95
C GLY A 202 -5.17 12.22 4.10
N ILE A 203 -4.15 12.56 3.30
CA ILE A 203 -4.10 13.82 2.51
C ILE A 203 -4.54 13.67 1.06
N TRP A 204 -5.14 12.54 0.67
CA TRP A 204 -5.45 12.28 -0.72
C TRP A 204 -6.42 13.31 -1.32
N GLN A 205 -7.60 13.49 -0.72
CA GLN A 205 -8.58 14.47 -1.23
C GLN A 205 -8.10 15.92 -1.05
N GLU A 206 -7.42 16.20 0.06
CA GLU A 206 -6.84 17.52 0.35
C GLU A 206 -5.84 17.93 -0.75
N ASN A 207 -4.88 17.06 -1.08
CA ASN A 207 -3.89 17.31 -2.14
C ASN A 207 -4.55 17.51 -3.50
N ARG A 208 -5.54 16.70 -3.86
CA ARG A 208 -6.25 16.86 -5.14
C ARG A 208 -6.86 18.25 -5.26
N GLN A 209 -7.60 18.67 -4.24
CA GLN A 209 -8.28 19.95 -4.24
C GLN A 209 -7.28 21.12 -4.26
N ALA A 210 -6.19 21.01 -3.51
CA ALA A 210 -5.14 22.01 -3.47
C ALA A 210 -4.47 22.20 -4.84
N VAL A 211 -4.10 21.10 -5.51
CA VAL A 211 -3.55 21.13 -6.88
C VAL A 211 -4.53 21.77 -7.87
N VAL A 212 -5.80 21.37 -7.84
CA VAL A 212 -6.83 21.95 -8.72
C VAL A 212 -6.95 23.46 -8.50
N ARG A 213 -7.03 23.90 -7.24
CA ARG A 213 -7.13 25.33 -6.90
C ARG A 213 -5.90 26.10 -7.37
N ARG A 214 -4.69 25.58 -7.16
CA ARG A 214 -3.46 26.25 -7.60
C ARG A 214 -3.40 26.37 -9.12
N VAL A 215 -3.71 25.29 -9.86
CA VAL A 215 -3.66 25.32 -11.33
C VAL A 215 -4.69 26.30 -11.91
N ILE A 216 -5.93 26.31 -11.37
CA ILE A 216 -6.94 27.32 -11.74
C ILE A 216 -6.48 28.73 -11.41
N GLY A 217 -5.91 28.96 -10.21
CA GLY A 217 -5.42 30.27 -9.80
C GLY A 217 -4.30 30.81 -10.69
N GLN A 218 -3.42 29.94 -11.19
CA GLN A 218 -2.26 30.33 -11.98
C GLN A 218 -2.57 30.57 -13.47
N LEU A 219 -3.37 29.70 -14.09
CA LEU A 219 -3.60 29.74 -15.54
C LEU A 219 -5.06 30.00 -15.95
N ARG A 220 -6.01 29.90 -15.02
CA ARG A 220 -7.46 29.96 -15.31
C ARG A 220 -7.91 28.97 -16.40
N ASP A 221 -7.23 27.83 -16.49
CA ASP A 221 -7.48 26.79 -17.50
C ASP A 221 -8.13 25.55 -16.84
N PRO A 222 -9.45 25.33 -17.08
CA PRO A 222 -10.17 24.18 -16.53
C PRO A 222 -9.67 22.81 -17.04
N PHE A 223 -9.14 22.76 -18.27
CA PHE A 223 -8.58 21.54 -18.83
C PHE A 223 -7.32 21.14 -18.06
N LEU A 224 -6.37 22.07 -17.88
CA LEU A 224 -5.14 21.79 -17.13
C LEU A 224 -5.44 21.45 -15.67
N ALA A 225 -6.36 22.16 -15.02
CA ALA A 225 -6.76 21.86 -13.65
C ALA A 225 -7.36 20.44 -13.51
N THR A 226 -8.19 20.04 -14.47
CA THR A 226 -8.76 18.69 -14.51
C THR A 226 -7.67 17.63 -14.69
N VAL A 227 -6.71 17.88 -15.59
CA VAL A 227 -5.60 16.95 -15.88
C VAL A 227 -4.69 16.78 -14.67
N TYR A 228 -4.13 17.88 -14.13
CA TYR A 228 -3.27 17.83 -12.93
C TYR A 228 -4.02 17.31 -11.71
N GLY A 229 -5.30 17.65 -11.56
CA GLY A 229 -6.18 17.09 -10.53
C GLY A 229 -6.40 15.57 -10.66
N ARG A 230 -6.32 14.98 -11.85
CA ARG A 230 -6.30 13.51 -12.01
C ARG A 230 -4.94 12.92 -11.68
N TRP A 231 -3.87 13.60 -12.08
CA TRP A 231 -2.48 13.15 -11.92
C TRP A 231 -1.93 13.25 -10.50
N HIS A 232 -2.55 14.02 -9.61
CA HIS A 232 -1.99 14.35 -8.28
C HIS A 232 -1.46 13.16 -7.47
N LYS A 233 -2.04 11.96 -7.56
CA LYS A 233 -1.54 10.77 -6.82
C LYS A 233 -0.21 10.26 -7.34
N GLU A 234 -0.05 10.26 -8.66
CA GLU A 234 1.17 9.82 -9.32
C GLU A 234 2.28 10.86 -9.10
N ILE A 235 1.93 12.14 -9.18
CA ILE A 235 2.86 13.22 -8.85
C ILE A 235 3.26 13.11 -7.38
N PHE A 236 2.32 12.91 -6.45
CA PHE A 236 2.65 12.70 -5.04
C PHE A 236 3.63 11.54 -4.86
N ALA A 237 3.35 10.38 -5.46
CA ALA A 237 4.19 9.20 -5.31
C ALA A 237 5.61 9.42 -5.89
N ASP A 238 5.73 10.13 -7.00
CA ASP A 238 7.04 10.53 -7.57
C ASP A 238 7.82 11.44 -6.62
N LEU A 239 7.19 12.48 -6.06
CA LEU A 239 7.85 13.42 -5.17
C LEU A 239 8.23 12.78 -3.83
N ALA A 240 7.34 11.97 -3.26
CA ALA A 240 7.60 11.25 -2.02
C ALA A 240 8.67 10.16 -2.21
N ALA A 241 8.75 9.50 -3.37
CA ALA A 241 9.85 8.57 -3.65
C ALA A 241 11.22 9.26 -3.64
N ILE A 242 11.32 10.50 -4.15
CA ILE A 242 12.54 11.31 -4.05
C ILE A 242 12.84 11.66 -2.58
N LEU A 243 11.83 11.95 -1.77
CA LEU A 243 12.04 12.19 -0.33
C LEU A 243 12.42 10.91 0.44
N LEU A 244 12.09 9.74 -0.07
CA LEU A 244 12.44 8.47 0.56
C LEU A 244 13.82 7.94 0.15
N GLY A 245 14.30 8.28 -1.06
CA GLY A 245 15.50 7.67 -1.63
C GLY A 245 16.43 8.64 -2.39
N GLY A 246 16.16 9.93 -2.39
CA GLY A 246 17.01 10.94 -2.99
C GLY A 246 17.03 10.98 -4.53
N PRO A 247 18.04 11.64 -5.11
CA PRO A 247 18.26 11.72 -6.56
C PRO A 247 18.27 10.36 -7.28
N ALA A 248 18.76 9.29 -6.66
CA ALA A 248 18.73 7.94 -7.22
C ALA A 248 17.30 7.42 -7.50
N ALA A 249 16.30 7.84 -6.72
CA ALA A 249 14.90 7.50 -6.98
C ALA A 249 14.37 8.21 -8.24
N ALA A 250 14.79 9.45 -8.48
CA ALA A 250 14.43 10.18 -9.70
C ALA A 250 15.04 9.53 -10.95
N TRP A 251 16.32 9.14 -10.88
CA TRP A 251 16.98 8.43 -11.99
C TRP A 251 16.36 7.06 -12.24
N GLY A 252 16.12 6.27 -11.19
CA GLY A 252 15.43 4.98 -11.34
C GLY A 252 14.03 5.10 -11.95
N MET A 253 13.28 6.16 -11.62
CA MET A 253 12.01 6.46 -12.28
C MET A 253 12.20 6.85 -13.76
N ALA A 254 13.22 7.65 -14.09
CA ALA A 254 13.51 8.02 -15.47
C ALA A 254 13.89 6.79 -16.32
N ASP A 255 14.72 5.88 -15.79
CA ASP A 255 15.06 4.61 -16.43
C ASP A 255 13.81 3.76 -16.68
N PHE A 256 12.92 3.69 -15.69
CA PHE A 256 11.64 2.98 -15.82
C PHE A 256 10.73 3.58 -16.91
N LEU A 257 10.77 4.90 -17.08
CA LEU A 257 9.97 5.64 -18.05
C LEU A 257 10.59 5.67 -19.46
N ALA A 258 11.87 5.29 -19.61
CA ALA A 258 12.61 5.35 -20.85
C ALA A 258 12.12 4.29 -21.85
N HIS A 259 11.18 4.70 -22.70
CA HIS A 259 10.62 3.90 -23.80
C HIS A 259 10.74 4.63 -25.13
N PRO A 260 10.50 3.98 -26.29
CA PRO A 260 10.45 4.67 -27.57
C PRO A 260 9.46 5.86 -27.55
N ALA A 261 9.78 6.92 -28.30
CA ALA A 261 9.03 8.18 -28.31
C ALA A 261 7.49 8.03 -28.44
N PRO A 262 6.94 7.12 -29.27
CA PRO A 262 5.48 6.93 -29.34
C PRO A 262 4.82 6.54 -28.01
N ARG A 263 5.55 5.88 -27.10
CA ARG A 263 5.06 5.55 -25.75
C ARG A 263 5.31 6.69 -24.77
N THR A 264 6.51 7.27 -24.78
CA THR A 264 6.90 8.31 -23.82
C THR A 264 6.17 9.64 -24.05
N MET A 265 5.94 9.99 -25.31
CA MET A 265 5.40 11.28 -25.76
C MET A 265 3.92 11.19 -26.17
N THR A 266 3.15 10.29 -25.56
CA THR A 266 1.71 10.16 -25.82
C THR A 266 0.89 10.46 -24.58
N TYR A 267 -0.01 11.43 -24.69
CA TYR A 267 -1.02 11.69 -23.68
C TYR A 267 -2.19 10.72 -23.84
N ARG A 268 -2.69 10.19 -22.72
CA ARG A 268 -3.87 9.34 -22.65
C ARG A 268 -5.02 10.12 -21.99
N PRO A 269 -6.02 10.60 -22.75
CA PRO A 269 -7.16 11.31 -22.18
C PRO A 269 -7.83 10.54 -21.05
N GLY A 270 -8.08 11.21 -19.93
CA GLY A 270 -8.70 10.60 -18.74
C GLY A 270 -7.77 9.70 -17.91
N GLY A 271 -6.53 9.45 -18.37
CA GLY A 271 -5.54 8.67 -17.64
C GLY A 271 -5.12 9.31 -16.31
N ALA A 272 -4.78 8.47 -15.33
CA ALA A 272 -4.32 8.91 -14.02
C ALA A 272 -2.85 9.32 -13.99
N HIS A 273 -2.07 8.99 -15.02
CA HIS A 273 -0.63 9.24 -15.06
C HIS A 273 -0.29 10.46 -15.92
N PRO A 274 0.60 11.35 -15.44
CA PRO A 274 1.29 12.27 -16.34
C PRO A 274 2.01 11.48 -17.43
N THR A 275 2.22 12.11 -18.59
CA THR A 275 3.02 11.47 -19.64
C THR A 275 4.44 11.25 -19.12
N ALA A 276 5.06 10.15 -19.52
CA ALA A 276 6.44 9.84 -19.11
C ALA A 276 7.38 11.02 -19.38
N TYR A 277 7.19 11.72 -20.50
CA TYR A 277 7.93 12.94 -20.80
C TYR A 277 7.79 14.03 -19.73
N LEU A 278 6.57 14.35 -19.30
CA LEU A 278 6.29 15.41 -18.32
C LEU A 278 6.65 15.01 -16.89
N ARG A 279 6.60 13.72 -16.55
CA ARG A 279 7.02 13.22 -15.23
C ARG A 279 8.45 13.62 -14.90
N VAL A 280 9.38 13.50 -15.85
CA VAL A 280 10.79 13.85 -15.61
C VAL A 280 11.00 15.34 -15.32
N TYR A 281 10.15 16.23 -15.83
CA TYR A 281 10.19 17.64 -15.44
C TYR A 281 9.78 17.85 -13.98
N LEU A 282 8.78 17.11 -13.48
CA LEU A 282 8.39 17.13 -12.07
C LEU A 282 9.51 16.61 -11.17
N LEU A 283 10.16 15.50 -11.56
CA LEU A 283 11.28 14.91 -10.81
C LEU A 283 12.47 15.89 -10.72
N ALA A 284 12.81 16.53 -11.84
CA ALA A 284 13.92 17.48 -11.89
C ALA A 284 13.65 18.76 -11.09
N GLU A 285 12.42 19.28 -11.14
CA GLU A 285 12.03 20.41 -10.30
C GLU A 285 12.10 20.05 -8.81
N MET A 286 11.66 18.86 -8.42
CA MET A 286 11.79 18.39 -7.05
C MET A 286 13.25 18.34 -6.58
N MET A 287 14.14 17.74 -7.37
CA MET A 287 15.58 17.71 -7.06
C MET A 287 16.15 19.13 -6.92
N ARG A 288 15.77 20.06 -7.81
CA ARG A 288 16.19 21.46 -7.71
C ARG A 288 15.75 22.10 -6.39
N ARG A 289 14.49 21.88 -5.97
CA ARG A 289 13.96 22.44 -4.72
C ARG A 289 14.60 21.85 -3.46
N LEU A 290 15.05 20.60 -3.52
CA LEU A 290 15.84 19.97 -2.46
C LEU A 290 17.33 20.38 -2.46
N GLY A 291 17.75 21.23 -3.39
CA GLY A 291 19.14 21.69 -3.49
C GLY A 291 20.07 20.76 -4.27
N PHE A 292 19.53 19.75 -4.97
CA PHE A 292 20.24 18.86 -5.90
C PHE A 292 20.14 19.39 -7.35
N THR A 293 20.38 20.68 -7.54
CA THR A 293 20.23 21.38 -8.83
C THR A 293 21.05 20.75 -9.96
N ARG A 294 22.26 20.25 -9.64
CA ARG A 294 23.14 19.61 -10.62
C ARG A 294 22.52 18.30 -11.14
N ASP A 295 22.02 17.44 -10.26
CA ASP A 295 21.37 16.19 -10.61
C ASP A 295 20.09 16.42 -11.41
N GLY A 296 19.24 17.37 -10.97
CA GLY A 296 18.04 17.77 -11.71
C GLY A 296 18.32 18.29 -13.11
N THR A 297 19.36 19.13 -13.25
CA THR A 297 19.78 19.66 -14.55
C THR A 297 20.34 18.57 -15.47
N ARG A 298 21.15 17.64 -14.91
CA ARG A 298 21.69 16.49 -15.65
C ARG A 298 20.55 15.60 -16.16
N LEU A 299 19.58 15.28 -15.30
CA LEU A 299 18.44 14.45 -15.65
C LEU A 299 17.63 15.07 -16.79
N LEU A 300 17.27 16.36 -16.68
CA LEU A 300 16.53 17.05 -17.73
C LEU A 300 17.27 17.08 -19.06
N ARG A 301 18.59 17.33 -19.02
CA ARG A 301 19.41 17.36 -20.24
C ARG A 301 19.39 16.01 -20.95
N VAL A 302 19.67 14.92 -20.24
CA VAL A 302 19.63 13.56 -20.80
C VAL A 302 18.26 13.28 -21.39
N TRP A 303 17.20 13.59 -20.65
CA TRP A 303 15.83 13.34 -21.09
C TRP A 303 15.45 14.12 -22.36
N GLN A 304 15.86 15.39 -22.45
CA GLN A 304 15.63 16.23 -23.64
C GLN A 304 16.44 15.76 -24.84
N THR A 305 17.65 15.22 -24.63
CA THR A 305 18.46 14.62 -25.69
C THR A 305 17.79 13.35 -26.24
N LEU A 306 17.25 12.48 -25.37
CA LEU A 306 16.56 11.26 -25.78
C LEU A 306 15.25 11.53 -26.54
N TYR A 307 14.53 12.59 -26.16
CA TYR A 307 13.21 12.93 -26.69
C TYR A 307 13.22 14.34 -27.31
N GLN A 308 13.85 14.45 -28.48
CA GLN A 308 13.78 15.66 -29.29
C GLN A 308 12.34 15.92 -29.72
N ARG A 309 11.88 17.17 -29.59
CA ARG A 309 10.48 17.57 -29.85
C ARG A 309 10.05 17.47 -31.33
N SER A 310 11.00 17.26 -32.24
CA SER A 310 10.77 17.09 -33.68
C SER A 310 10.21 15.71 -34.06
N GLY A 311 10.20 14.74 -33.14
CA GLY A 311 9.57 13.43 -33.36
C GLY A 311 8.04 13.43 -33.21
N PRO A 312 7.36 12.31 -33.54
CA PRO A 312 5.92 12.19 -33.36
C PRO A 312 5.51 12.37 -31.88
N ASN A 313 4.93 13.52 -31.57
CA ASN A 313 4.45 13.89 -30.24
C ASN A 313 2.91 13.95 -30.22
N ARG A 314 2.29 13.25 -29.28
CA ARG A 314 0.84 13.25 -29.05
C ARG A 314 0.47 13.84 -27.68
N ILE A 315 1.33 14.70 -27.13
CA ILE A 315 1.04 15.50 -25.95
C ILE A 315 0.36 16.81 -26.39
N PRO A 316 -0.82 17.16 -25.84
CA PRO A 316 -1.46 18.45 -26.09
C PRO A 316 -0.51 19.64 -25.89
N PRO A 317 -0.45 20.60 -26.83
CA PRO A 317 0.44 21.76 -26.73
C PRO A 317 0.28 22.54 -25.41
N ALA A 318 -0.95 22.70 -24.93
CA ALA A 318 -1.24 23.36 -23.66
C ALA A 318 -0.49 22.72 -22.47
N LEU A 319 -0.37 21.39 -22.44
CA LEU A 319 0.36 20.70 -21.37
C LEU A 319 1.86 21.01 -21.45
N VAL A 320 2.46 20.92 -22.65
CA VAL A 320 3.89 21.19 -22.83
C VAL A 320 4.23 22.65 -22.56
N GLN A 321 3.41 23.58 -23.05
CA GLN A 321 3.60 25.02 -22.86
C GLN A 321 3.38 25.44 -21.40
N SER A 322 2.53 24.72 -20.65
CA SER A 322 2.31 24.99 -19.23
C SER A 322 3.49 24.63 -18.34
N VAL A 323 4.41 23.75 -18.79
CA VAL A 323 5.47 23.17 -17.94
C VAL A 323 6.27 24.21 -17.15
N PRO A 324 6.84 25.27 -17.76
CA PRO A 324 7.67 26.22 -17.03
C PRO A 324 6.92 26.97 -15.93
N ARG A 325 5.60 27.11 -16.06
CA ARG A 325 4.74 27.82 -15.11
C ARG A 325 4.10 26.89 -14.08
N LEU A 326 3.64 25.71 -14.49
CA LEU A 326 2.87 24.82 -13.61
C LEU A 326 3.71 23.80 -12.87
N VAL A 327 4.82 23.30 -13.43
CA VAL A 327 5.63 22.27 -12.75
C VAL A 327 6.17 22.80 -11.40
N PRO A 328 6.79 23.98 -11.33
CA PRO A 328 7.22 24.55 -10.05
C PRO A 328 6.08 24.71 -9.04
N GLU A 329 4.92 25.16 -9.52
CA GLU A 329 3.72 25.41 -8.70
C GLU A 329 3.09 24.12 -8.16
N VAL A 330 3.04 23.06 -8.96
CA VAL A 330 2.48 21.77 -8.55
C VAL A 330 3.42 21.03 -7.59
N VAL A 331 4.74 21.10 -7.83
CA VAL A 331 5.73 20.55 -6.90
C VAL A 331 5.69 21.30 -5.57
N ASP A 332 5.64 22.63 -5.61
CA ASP A 332 5.46 23.48 -4.43
C ASP A 332 4.23 23.06 -3.63
N GLU A 333 3.08 22.99 -4.28
CA GLU A 333 1.81 22.66 -3.64
C GLU A 333 1.85 21.28 -2.99
N ILE A 334 2.37 20.25 -3.66
CA ILE A 334 2.33 18.89 -3.12
C ILE A 334 3.38 18.69 -2.02
N ALA A 335 4.60 19.20 -2.21
CA ALA A 335 5.72 18.86 -1.35
C ALA A 335 6.04 19.91 -0.27
N PHE A 336 5.85 21.19 -0.56
CA PHE A 336 6.35 22.30 0.26
C PHE A 336 5.26 23.10 0.98
N GLN A 337 4.00 22.97 0.56
CA GLN A 337 2.88 23.59 1.27
C GLN A 337 2.42 22.72 2.44
N THR A 338 2.00 23.39 3.51
CA THR A 338 1.52 22.71 4.71
C THR A 338 0.13 22.08 4.48
N ARG A 339 -0.17 21.04 5.26
CA ARG A 339 -1.46 20.33 5.22
C ARG A 339 -2.02 20.13 6.61
N ARG A 340 -3.35 20.19 6.72
CA ARG A 340 -4.02 20.00 8.01
C ARG A 340 -3.78 18.60 8.54
N ASN A 341 -3.93 17.58 7.69
CA ASN A 341 -3.71 16.18 8.09
C ASN A 341 -2.23 15.83 8.24
N LEU A 342 -1.31 16.74 7.89
CA LEU A 342 0.11 16.65 8.23
C LEU A 342 0.48 17.48 9.47
N ALA A 343 -0.49 17.78 10.34
CA ALA A 343 -0.29 18.63 11.52
C ALA A 343 0.32 20.00 11.19
N GLN A 344 -0.15 20.62 10.10
CA GLN A 344 0.34 21.91 9.59
C GLN A 344 1.82 21.89 9.17
N ARG A 345 2.36 20.73 8.82
CA ARG A 345 3.70 20.58 8.22
C ARG A 345 3.60 20.31 6.73
N ALA A 346 4.68 20.58 6.01
CA ALA A 346 4.82 20.20 4.61
C ALA A 346 5.24 18.74 4.48
N LEU A 347 5.10 18.16 3.29
CA LEU A 347 5.51 16.77 3.04
C LEU A 347 7.02 16.59 3.27
N VAL A 348 7.83 17.57 2.86
CA VAL A 348 9.29 17.57 3.06
C VAL A 348 9.70 17.55 4.53
N ASP A 349 8.83 18.03 5.44
CA ASP A 349 9.09 17.97 6.88
C ASP A 349 8.76 16.59 7.44
N VAL A 350 7.75 15.92 6.88
CA VAL A 350 7.24 14.61 7.33
C VAL A 350 8.05 13.46 6.75
N ILE A 351 8.62 13.65 5.55
CA ILE A 351 9.53 12.72 4.89
C ILE A 351 10.83 13.49 4.60
N PRO A 352 11.71 13.67 5.61
CA PRO A 352 12.93 14.45 5.43
C PRO A 352 13.96 13.70 4.58
N PHE A 353 14.61 14.41 3.68
CA PHE A 353 15.79 13.96 2.94
C PHE A 353 16.79 15.11 2.82
N ARG A 354 18.03 14.87 3.24
CA ARG A 354 19.10 15.88 3.34
C ARG A 354 20.29 15.52 2.46
N ARG A 355 21.25 16.45 2.38
CA ARG A 355 22.52 16.21 1.66
C ARG A 355 23.35 15.11 2.32
N ASP A 356 23.41 15.09 3.64
CA ASP A 356 24.11 14.06 4.41
C ASP A 356 23.55 12.66 4.12
N ASP A 357 22.24 12.54 3.89
CA ASP A 357 21.61 11.28 3.49
C ASP A 357 22.11 10.83 2.11
N GLU A 358 22.20 11.75 1.15
CA GLU A 358 22.72 11.49 -0.19
C GLU A 358 24.22 11.15 -0.18
N GLU A 359 25.01 11.81 0.67
CA GLU A 359 26.42 11.48 0.88
C GLU A 359 26.58 10.06 1.45
N ALA A 360 25.81 9.73 2.49
CA ALA A 360 25.78 8.37 3.06
C ALA A 360 25.35 7.32 2.03
N ILE A 361 24.35 7.62 1.18
CA ILE A 361 23.93 6.74 0.07
C ILE A 361 25.08 6.47 -0.91
N ARG A 362 25.87 7.49 -1.24
CA ARG A 362 27.02 7.36 -2.16
C ARG A 362 28.16 6.56 -1.54
N ASP A 363 28.41 6.73 -0.25
CA ASP A 363 29.38 5.93 0.51
C ASP A 363 28.91 4.47 0.61
N GLY A 364 27.63 4.24 0.88
CA GLY A 364 27.03 2.91 0.83
C GLY A 364 27.13 2.27 -0.55
N ALA A 365 27.02 3.05 -1.63
CA ALA A 365 27.26 2.55 -2.98
C ALA A 365 28.71 2.08 -3.17
N ALA A 366 29.68 2.76 -2.56
CA ALA A 366 31.07 2.30 -2.54
C ALA A 366 31.24 1.00 -1.75
N ALA A 367 30.63 0.90 -0.58
CA ALA A 367 30.63 -0.33 0.22
C ALA A 367 30.05 -1.52 -0.55
N LEU A 368 28.91 -1.34 -1.24
CA LEU A 368 28.29 -2.40 -2.06
C LEU A 368 29.20 -2.89 -3.18
N ARG A 369 29.98 -2.00 -3.81
CA ARG A 369 30.95 -2.38 -4.85
C ARG A 369 32.03 -3.28 -4.29
N GLU A 370 32.52 -2.95 -3.11
CA GLU A 370 33.56 -3.70 -2.40
C GLU A 370 33.03 -4.95 -1.69
N GLY A 371 31.70 -5.18 -1.70
CA GLY A 371 31.08 -6.32 -1.05
C GLY A 371 30.94 -6.18 0.47
N ARG A 372 31.04 -4.96 0.98
CA ARG A 372 30.82 -4.60 2.39
C ARG A 372 29.35 -4.24 2.61
N SER A 373 28.88 -4.35 3.86
CA SER A 373 27.57 -3.79 4.24
C SER A 373 27.63 -2.28 4.23
N THR A 374 26.51 -1.66 3.89
CA THR A 374 26.36 -0.22 3.75
C THR A 374 26.18 0.51 5.08
N GLY A 375 25.63 -0.16 6.10
CA GLY A 375 25.19 0.50 7.34
C GLY A 375 24.01 1.48 7.13
N LEU A 376 23.37 1.45 5.96
CA LEU A 376 22.26 2.33 5.62
C LEU A 376 20.91 1.73 6.05
N PRO A 377 19.90 2.58 6.32
CA PRO A 377 18.53 2.09 6.49
C PRO A 377 18.02 1.47 5.18
N PRO A 378 17.10 0.49 5.24
CA PRO A 378 16.62 -0.24 4.06
C PRO A 378 16.20 0.63 2.87
N ARG A 379 15.53 1.77 3.07
CA ARG A 379 15.10 2.67 1.98
C ARG A 379 16.28 3.33 1.24
N PHE A 380 17.44 3.45 1.87
CA PHE A 380 18.64 4.05 1.27
C PHE A 380 19.54 3.00 0.59
N VAL A 381 19.47 1.73 1.01
CA VAL A 381 20.21 0.62 0.36
C VAL A 381 19.84 0.50 -1.12
N VAL A 382 18.57 0.71 -1.49
CA VAL A 382 18.15 0.64 -2.90
C VAL A 382 18.71 1.77 -3.75
N SER A 383 18.87 2.96 -3.17
CA SER A 383 19.51 4.10 -3.82
C SER A 383 21.01 3.91 -3.95
N ALA A 384 21.66 3.36 -2.93
CA ALA A 384 23.07 2.96 -2.98
C ALA A 384 23.31 1.91 -4.06
N ALA A 385 22.40 0.94 -4.20
CA ALA A 385 22.46 -0.08 -5.23
C ALA A 385 22.34 0.50 -6.64
N HIS A 386 21.48 1.52 -6.86
CA HIS A 386 21.41 2.23 -8.13
C HIS A 386 22.77 2.82 -8.54
N TYR A 387 23.45 3.54 -7.63
CA TYR A 387 24.78 4.10 -7.91
C TYR A 387 25.87 3.02 -8.06
N ALA A 388 25.79 1.93 -7.30
CA ALA A 388 26.70 0.80 -7.46
C ALA A 388 26.56 0.17 -8.86
N LEU A 389 25.32 0.05 -9.36
CA LEU A 389 25.03 -0.45 -10.70
C LEU A 389 25.49 0.50 -11.81
N GLU A 390 25.22 1.82 -11.68
CA GLU A 390 25.64 2.85 -12.65
C GLU A 390 27.17 2.84 -12.85
N SER A 391 27.94 2.45 -11.83
CA SER A 391 29.41 2.38 -11.93
C SER A 391 29.92 1.34 -12.94
N GLY A 392 29.10 0.34 -13.30
CA GLY A 392 29.51 -0.78 -14.17
C GLY A 392 30.55 -1.73 -13.56
N ARG A 393 30.91 -1.56 -12.28
CA ARG A 393 31.98 -2.34 -11.61
C ARG A 393 31.50 -3.60 -10.90
N VAL A 394 30.18 -3.80 -10.81
CA VAL A 394 29.57 -4.94 -10.12
C VAL A 394 28.57 -5.60 -11.06
N ARG A 395 28.60 -6.93 -11.12
CA ARG A 395 27.61 -7.67 -11.90
C ARG A 395 26.21 -7.50 -11.29
N PRO A 396 25.16 -7.25 -12.09
CA PRO A 396 23.81 -7.03 -11.55
C PRO A 396 23.30 -8.15 -10.65
N THR A 397 23.55 -9.41 -11.02
CA THR A 397 23.14 -10.60 -10.25
C THR A 397 23.85 -10.71 -8.90
N GLU A 398 25.09 -10.24 -8.81
CA GLU A 398 25.86 -10.25 -7.58
C GLU A 398 25.42 -9.13 -6.64
N LEU A 399 25.18 -7.93 -7.20
CA LEU A 399 24.60 -6.81 -6.46
C LEU A 399 23.22 -7.17 -5.90
N ALA A 400 22.38 -7.80 -6.71
CA ALA A 400 21.06 -8.31 -6.32
C ALA A 400 21.11 -9.18 -5.06
N GLN A 401 22.00 -10.17 -5.05
CA GLN A 401 22.17 -11.09 -3.94
C GLN A 401 22.72 -10.41 -2.69
N ARG A 402 23.65 -9.46 -2.84
CA ARG A 402 24.19 -8.67 -1.72
C ARG A 402 23.10 -7.81 -1.08
N VAL A 403 22.40 -7.02 -1.88
CA VAL A 403 21.31 -6.13 -1.43
C VAL A 403 20.19 -6.92 -0.78
N THR A 404 19.76 -8.03 -1.39
CA THR A 404 18.69 -8.85 -0.83
C THR A 404 19.07 -9.42 0.55
N ARG A 405 20.30 -9.94 0.69
CA ARG A 405 20.79 -10.45 1.99
C ARG A 405 20.85 -9.36 3.06
N GLU A 406 21.36 -8.18 2.71
CA GLU A 406 21.45 -7.05 3.63
C GLU A 406 20.06 -6.58 4.08
N LEU A 407 19.12 -6.42 3.15
CA LEU A 407 17.74 -6.02 3.46
C LEU A 407 17.01 -7.05 4.36
N ILE A 408 17.24 -8.34 4.14
CA ILE A 408 16.71 -9.40 5.02
C ILE A 408 17.27 -9.26 6.43
N ALA A 409 18.58 -9.03 6.58
CA ALA A 409 19.22 -8.86 7.88
C ALA A 409 18.62 -7.65 8.63
N LEU A 410 18.57 -6.48 7.97
CA LEU A 410 17.99 -5.25 8.53
C LEU A 410 16.51 -5.41 8.90
N GLY A 411 15.73 -6.12 8.07
CA GLY A 411 14.33 -6.40 8.36
C GLY A 411 14.14 -7.27 9.60
N ARG A 412 15.04 -8.22 9.85
CA ARG A 412 15.00 -9.09 11.04
C ARG A 412 15.39 -8.32 12.31
N GLU A 413 16.43 -7.51 12.25
CA GLU A 413 16.85 -6.66 13.36
C GLU A 413 15.71 -5.72 13.79
N SER A 414 15.05 -5.08 12.80
CA SER A 414 13.89 -4.23 13.03
C SER A 414 12.72 -4.98 13.68
N ALA A 415 12.43 -6.20 13.23
CA ALA A 415 11.37 -7.03 13.81
C ALA A 415 11.69 -7.46 15.25
N GLN A 416 12.95 -7.79 15.54
CA GLN A 416 13.40 -8.14 16.88
C GLN A 416 13.33 -6.95 17.84
N ALA A 417 13.78 -5.77 17.41
CA ALA A 417 13.67 -4.54 18.19
C ALA A 417 12.21 -4.21 18.50
N ALA A 418 11.30 -4.35 17.53
CA ALA A 418 9.87 -4.14 17.73
C ALA A 418 9.28 -5.14 18.75
N ALA A 419 9.66 -6.41 18.67
CA ALA A 419 9.20 -7.44 19.62
C ALA A 419 9.71 -7.19 21.05
N GLN A 420 10.94 -6.70 21.21
CA GLN A 420 11.51 -6.35 22.52
C GLN A 420 10.84 -5.11 23.12
N ALA A 421 10.55 -4.10 22.30
CA ALA A 421 9.89 -2.87 22.75
C ALA A 421 8.44 -3.07 23.23
N HIS A 422 7.75 -4.08 22.72
CA HIS A 422 6.36 -4.38 23.10
C HIS A 422 6.25 -5.36 24.30
N GLY A 423 7.39 -5.82 24.85
CA GLY A 423 7.43 -6.85 25.89
C GLY A 423 6.86 -8.20 25.41
N PRO A 424 7.06 -9.30 26.15
CA PRO A 424 6.38 -10.54 25.81
C PRO A 424 4.88 -10.29 25.94
N ALA A 425 4.17 -10.21 24.82
CA ALA A 425 2.72 -10.33 24.81
C ALA A 425 2.40 -11.55 25.67
N ARG A 426 1.75 -11.34 26.83
CA ARG A 426 1.27 -12.43 27.68
C ARG A 426 0.55 -13.38 26.73
N ALA A 427 1.15 -14.56 26.50
CA ALA A 427 0.52 -15.61 25.74
C ALA A 427 -0.81 -15.88 26.43
N GLY A 428 -1.88 -15.30 25.89
CA GLY A 428 -3.22 -15.51 26.40
C GLY A 428 -3.45 -17.00 26.29
N ARG A 429 -3.41 -17.71 27.41
CA ARG A 429 -3.93 -19.07 27.47
C ARG A 429 -5.33 -19.00 26.90
N LEU A 430 -5.53 -19.65 25.76
CA LEU A 430 -6.84 -19.88 25.21
C LEU A 430 -7.71 -20.49 26.31
N PRO A 431 -8.88 -19.92 26.62
CA PRO A 431 -9.80 -20.58 27.53
C PRO A 431 -10.19 -21.93 26.90
N PRO A 432 -10.22 -23.03 27.68
CA PRO A 432 -10.68 -24.31 27.18
C PRO A 432 -12.15 -24.18 26.73
N PRO A 433 -12.60 -25.00 25.76
CA PRO A 433 -13.98 -24.97 25.28
C PRO A 433 -14.92 -25.24 26.47
N GLY A 434 -15.75 -24.25 26.78
CA GLY A 434 -16.62 -24.24 27.96
C GLY A 434 -17.65 -25.37 27.93
N SER A 435 -17.68 -26.13 29.02
CA SER A 435 -18.80 -26.98 29.41
C SER A 435 -20.03 -26.13 29.71
N THR A 436 -21.16 -26.54 29.15
CA THR A 436 -22.50 -26.02 29.40
C THR A 436 -22.86 -26.06 30.88
N GLY A 437 -23.01 -24.88 31.52
CA GLY A 437 -23.52 -24.73 32.87
C GLY A 437 -24.74 -23.81 32.87
N SER A 438 -25.90 -24.36 33.21
CA SER A 438 -27.19 -23.68 33.24
C SER A 438 -27.22 -22.56 34.28
N ALA A 439 -27.67 -21.36 33.91
CA ALA A 439 -28.07 -20.33 34.87
C ALA A 439 -29.43 -19.77 34.47
N ARG A 440 -30.41 -19.94 35.37
CA ARG A 440 -31.77 -19.40 35.31
C ARG A 440 -31.74 -17.85 35.37
N PRO A 441 -32.71 -17.15 34.75
CA PRO A 441 -32.81 -15.70 34.90
C PRO A 441 -33.57 -15.34 36.19
N ALA A 442 -33.02 -14.38 36.94
CA ALA A 442 -33.72 -13.68 38.01
C ALA A 442 -34.48 -12.48 37.42
N MET A 443 -35.77 -12.38 37.74
CA MET A 443 -36.65 -11.25 37.44
C MET A 443 -36.37 -10.09 38.41
N PRO A 444 -36.39 -8.82 37.97
CA PRO A 444 -36.54 -7.69 38.88
C PRO A 444 -38.00 -7.23 38.96
N SER A 445 -38.46 -7.10 40.20
CA SER A 445 -39.73 -6.54 40.64
C SER A 445 -39.82 -5.02 40.43
N SER A 446 -41.04 -4.57 40.18
CA SER A 446 -41.48 -3.19 39.99
C SER A 446 -41.65 -2.38 41.29
N SER A 447 -41.43 -1.06 41.21
CA SER A 447 -42.23 0.03 41.82
C SER A 447 -41.58 1.37 41.41
N LEU A 448 -42.18 2.14 40.49
CA LEU A 448 -43.19 3.19 40.67
C LEU A 448 -42.77 4.34 41.61
N SER A 449 -42.44 5.49 41.04
CA SER A 449 -43.03 6.78 41.44
C SER A 449 -42.87 7.84 40.34
N SER A 450 -43.96 8.58 40.20
CA SER A 450 -44.36 9.60 39.25
C SER A 450 -43.50 10.87 39.20
N SER A 451 -43.40 11.50 38.03
CA SER A 451 -43.89 12.88 37.82
C SER A 451 -43.96 13.25 36.34
N VAL A 452 -45.13 13.81 36.00
CA VAL A 452 -45.56 14.34 34.71
C VAL A 452 -45.16 15.81 34.63
N ARG A 453 -44.59 16.27 33.50
CA ARG A 453 -45.08 17.45 32.74
C ARG A 453 -44.30 17.71 31.44
N ALA A 454 -45.10 17.97 30.41
CA ALA A 454 -44.76 18.35 29.05
C ALA A 454 -44.22 19.79 28.95
N LEU A 455 -43.44 20.10 27.91
CA LEU A 455 -43.87 20.93 26.77
C LEU A 455 -42.71 21.23 25.80
N ALA A 456 -43.11 21.36 24.55
CA ALA A 456 -42.32 21.60 23.34
C ALA A 456 -41.69 23.01 23.26
N ALA A 457 -40.55 23.06 22.57
CA ALA A 457 -40.22 24.03 21.53
C ALA A 457 -39.16 23.40 20.60
#